data_AF-A0A8J3CVN1-F1
#
_entry.id   AF-A0A8J3CVN1-F1
#
_cell.length_a   1.000
_cell.length_b   1.000
_cell.length_c   1.000
_cell.angle_alpha   90.00
_cell.angle_beta   90.00
_cell.angle_gamma   90.00
#
_symmetry.space_group_name_H-M   'P 1'
#
loop_
_entity.id
_entity.type
_entity.pdbx_description
1 polymer ?
#
loop_
_entity_poly.entity_id
_entity_poly.type
_entity_poly.pdbx_seq_one_letter_code
_entity_poly.pdbx_strand_id
1 'polypeptide(L)'
;MKTKLTLTIKKSVIDSAKKKAKARGISLSKMIEEIFEGSTETSIQTEEQRSAERLLARLENAPTLETKPDKELIEEFIRNKYA
;
A
#
# COMPACT_ATOMS: atom_id res chain seq x y z
N MET A 1 15.15 -15.41 8.71
CA MET A 1 15.86 -16.17 9.76
C MET A 1 14.95 -16.23 11.00
N LYS A 2 14.73 -17.40 11.63
CA LYS A 2 13.79 -17.53 12.76
C LYS A 2 14.51 -17.38 14.10
N THR A 3 13.96 -16.57 15.01
CA THR A 3 14.50 -16.33 16.36
C THR A 3 13.47 -16.70 17.42
N LYS A 4 13.92 -17.09 18.61
CA LYS A 4 13.04 -17.49 19.71
C LYS A 4 12.61 -16.27 20.52
N LEU A 5 11.31 -16.00 20.57
CA LEU A 5 10.70 -14.99 21.43
C LEU A 5 10.04 -15.67 22.64
N THR A 6 10.39 -15.27 23.86
CA THR A 6 9.76 -15.75 25.10
C THR A 6 9.06 -14.57 25.78
N LEU A 7 7.75 -14.68 26.04
CA LEU A 7 6.93 -13.62 26.60
C LEU A 7 6.18 -14.10 27.85
N THR A 8 6.10 -13.25 28.87
CA THR A 8 5.25 -13.49 30.05
C THR A 8 3.90 -12.83 29.82
N ILE A 9 2.85 -13.64 29.66
CA ILE A 9 1.49 -13.18 29.36
C ILE A 9 0.50 -13.88 30.29
N LYS A 10 -0.62 -13.21 30.61
CA LYS A 10 -1.71 -13.78 31.40
C LYS A 10 -2.21 -15.09 30.78
N LYS A 11 -2.44 -16.11 31.63
CA LYS A 11 -2.93 -17.44 31.23
C LYS A 11 -4.24 -17.37 30.42
N SER A 12 -5.16 -16.50 30.83
CA SER A 12 -6.44 -16.30 30.12
C SER A 12 -6.28 -15.86 28.66
N VAL A 13 -5.23 -15.08 28.37
CA VAL A 13 -4.90 -14.63 27.00
C VAL A 13 -4.32 -15.80 26.20
N ILE A 14 -3.45 -16.63 26.80
CA ILE A 14 -2.89 -17.82 26.15
C ILE A 14 -4.00 -18.80 25.76
N ASP A 15 -4.95 -19.05 26.66
CA ASP A 15 -6.06 -19.97 26.40
C ASP A 15 -6.98 -19.46 25.28
N SER A 16 -7.26 -18.16 25.29
CA SER A 16 -8.03 -17.50 24.22
C SER A 16 -7.32 -17.57 22.87
N ALA A 17 -6.00 -17.33 22.86
CA ALA A 17 -5.20 -17.37 21.65
C ALA A 17 -5.10 -18.80 21.09
N LYS A 18 -4.92 -19.82 21.94
CA LYS A 18 -4.94 -21.23 21.54
C LYS A 18 -6.27 -21.65 20.91
N LYS A 19 -7.40 -21.22 21.49
CA LYS A 19 -8.74 -21.48 20.90
C LYS A 19 -8.86 -20.87 19.52
N LYS A 20 -8.45 -19.60 19.35
CA LYS A 20 -8.46 -18.92 18.05
C LYS A 20 -7.54 -19.62 17.03
N ALA A 21 -6.35 -20.03 17.44
CA ALA A 21 -5.38 -20.72 16.58
C ALA A 21 -5.94 -22.07 16.10
N LYS A 22 -6.53 -22.85 17.01
CA LYS A 22 -7.19 -24.12 16.69
C LYS A 22 -8.36 -23.93 15.73
N ALA A 23 -9.20 -22.91 15.94
CA ALA A 23 -10.33 -22.61 15.06
C ALA A 23 -9.88 -22.27 13.62
N ARG A 24 -8.70 -21.66 13.46
CA ARG A 24 -8.09 -21.34 12.17
C ARG A 24 -7.22 -22.46 11.59
N GLY A 25 -7.03 -23.57 12.31
CA GLY A 25 -6.17 -24.68 11.88
C GLY A 25 -4.66 -24.35 11.83
N ILE A 26 -4.21 -23.30 12.54
CA ILE A 26 -2.82 -22.85 12.54
C ILE A 26 -2.17 -22.95 13.93
N SER A 27 -0.84 -22.97 13.98
CA SER A 27 -0.10 -22.94 15.24
C SER A 27 -0.14 -21.54 15.87
N LEU A 28 0.02 -21.47 17.19
CA LEU A 28 0.06 -20.20 17.92
C LEU A 28 1.22 -19.31 17.42
N SER A 29 2.39 -19.91 17.15
CA SER A 29 3.54 -19.17 16.60
C SER A 29 3.23 -18.61 15.21
N LYS A 30 2.59 -19.39 14.34
CA LYS A 30 2.18 -18.92 13.01
C LYS A 30 1.12 -17.82 13.09
N MET A 31 0.17 -17.94 14.02
CA MET A 31 -0.81 -16.87 14.28
C MET A 31 -0.13 -15.57 14.72
N ILE A 32 0.91 -15.65 15.55
CA ILE A 32 1.67 -14.47 15.98
C ILE A 32 2.42 -13.88 14.79
N GLU A 33 3.13 -14.70 14.02
CA GLU A 33 3.81 -14.27 12.78
C GLU A 33 2.81 -13.57 11.85
N GLU A 34 1.64 -14.16 11.57
CA GLU A 34 0.60 -13.56 10.72
C GLU A 34 0.01 -12.25 11.26
N ILE A 35 -0.15 -12.10 12.59
CA ILE A 35 -0.65 -10.85 13.17
C ILE A 35 0.37 -9.73 12.98
N PHE A 36 1.66 -10.04 13.14
CA PHE A 36 2.72 -9.05 13.02
C PHE A 36 3.16 -8.81 11.57
N GLU A 37 3.14 -9.83 10.71
CA GLU A 37 3.34 -9.73 9.26
C GLU A 37 2.16 -9.05 8.57
N GLY A 38 0.92 -9.40 8.95
CA GLY A 38 -0.28 -8.68 8.49
C GLY A 38 -0.39 -7.25 9.02
N SER A 39 0.45 -6.90 10.00
CA SER A 39 0.59 -5.53 10.50
C SER A 39 1.74 -4.75 9.86
N THR A 40 2.41 -5.30 8.84
CA THR A 40 3.33 -4.50 8.02
C THR A 40 2.51 -3.47 7.24
N GLU A 41 2.35 -2.33 7.88
CA GLU A 41 2.07 -1.03 7.28
C GLU A 41 0.67 -0.86 6.69
N THR A 42 -0.36 -1.00 7.53
CA THR A 42 -1.34 0.11 7.56
C THR A 42 -0.71 1.25 8.34
N SER A 43 0.39 1.81 7.81
CA SER A 43 0.75 3.16 8.20
C SER A 43 -0.51 3.99 7.96
N ILE A 44 -0.91 4.80 8.94
CA ILE A 44 -2.00 5.74 8.72
C ILE A 44 -1.48 6.66 7.62
N GLN A 45 -1.82 6.35 6.37
CA GLN A 45 -1.38 7.13 5.24
C GLN A 45 -1.89 8.55 5.47
N THR A 46 -0.98 9.51 5.42
CA THR A 46 -1.37 10.92 5.48
C THR A 46 -2.24 11.25 4.26
N GLU A 47 -3.00 12.35 4.30
CA GLU A 47 -3.85 12.71 3.16
C GLU A 47 -3.03 12.92 1.87
N GLU A 48 -1.79 13.39 2.00
CA GLU A 48 -0.85 13.55 0.90
C GLU A 48 -0.48 12.20 0.28
N GLN A 49 -0.22 11.18 1.09
CA GLN A 49 0.09 9.83 0.60
C GLN A 49 -1.10 9.19 -0.11
N ARG A 50 -2.31 9.36 0.42
CA ARG A 50 -3.55 8.89 -0.23
C ARG A 50 -3.83 9.61 -1.54
N SER A 51 -3.60 10.93 -1.59
CA SER A 51 -3.81 11.70 -2.80
C SER A 51 -2.78 11.35 -3.88
N ALA A 52 -1.53 11.09 -3.51
CA ALA A 52 -0.50 10.60 -4.41
C ALA A 52 -0.85 9.22 -5.01
N GLU A 53 -1.32 8.29 -4.18
CA GLU A 53 -1.75 6.96 -4.64
C GLU A 53 -2.93 7.04 -5.62
N ARG A 54 -3.92 7.89 -5.33
CA ARG A 54 -5.04 8.17 -6.25
C ARG A 54 -4.57 8.79 -7.56
N LEU A 55 -3.58 9.66 -7.52
CA LEU A 55 -3.02 10.31 -8.71
C LEU A 55 -2.26 9.30 -9.57
N LEU A 56 -1.44 8.44 -8.96
CA LEU A 56 -0.74 7.37 -9.67
C LEU A 56 -1.72 6.42 -10.37
N ALA A 57 -2.75 5.96 -9.67
CA ALA A 57 -3.78 5.12 -10.26
C ALA A 57 -4.49 5.79 -11.44
N ARG A 58 -4.67 7.12 -11.42
CA ARG A 58 -5.23 7.85 -12.56
C ARG A 58 -4.27 7.96 -13.73
N LEU A 59 -2.98 8.16 -13.49
CA LEU A 59 -1.96 8.25 -14.54
C LEU A 59 -1.76 6.93 -15.26
N GLU A 60 -1.74 5.81 -14.52
CA GLU A 60 -1.61 4.47 -15.12
C GLU A 60 -2.80 4.11 -16.02
N ASN A 61 -4.00 4.59 -15.67
CA ASN A 61 -5.22 4.35 -16.42
C ASN A 61 -5.56 5.49 -17.40
N ALA A 62 -4.71 6.51 -17.52
CA ALA A 62 -4.98 7.62 -18.41
C ALA A 62 -4.84 7.17 -19.87
N PRO A 63 -5.80 7.51 -20.75
CA PRO A 63 -5.67 7.21 -22.16
C PRO A 63 -4.49 7.99 -22.74
N THR A 64 -3.69 7.34 -23.56
CA THR A 64 -2.64 8.01 -24.34
C THR A 64 -3.31 8.93 -25.35
N LEU A 65 -3.17 10.24 -25.14
CA LEU A 65 -3.61 11.23 -26.11
C LEU A 65 -2.57 11.32 -27.23
N GLU A 66 -3.03 11.34 -28.48
CA GLU A 66 -2.15 11.68 -29.60
C GLU A 66 -1.75 13.15 -29.48
N THR A 67 -0.52 13.37 -29.01
CA THR A 67 0.06 14.70 -28.89
C THR A 67 0.77 15.09 -30.18
N LYS A 68 0.50 16.31 -30.66
CA LYS A 68 1.30 16.92 -31.72
C LYS A 68 2.75 17.11 -31.24
N PRO A 69 3.74 17.06 -32.15
CA PRO A 69 5.12 17.34 -31.79
C PRO A 69 5.28 18.81 -31.34
N ASP A 70 6.05 19.02 -30.27
CA ASP A 70 6.26 20.33 -29.63
C ASP A 70 6.62 21.45 -30.61
N LYS A 71 7.42 21.12 -31.64
CA LYS A 71 7.85 22.10 -32.64
C LYS A 71 6.67 22.73 -33.39
N GLU A 72 5.68 21.93 -33.77
CA GLU A 72 4.49 22.42 -34.48
C GLU A 72 3.63 23.32 -33.59
N LEU A 73 3.51 22.96 -32.30
CA LEU A 73 2.78 23.76 -31.31
C LEU A 73 3.45 25.12 -31.07
N ILE A 74 4.78 25.15 -30.99
CA ILE A 74 5.56 26.38 -30.82
C ILE A 74 5.40 27.27 -32.06
N GLU A 75 5.46 26.69 -33.26
CA GLU A 75 5.27 27.43 -34.52
C GLU A 75 3.84 27.99 -34.66
N GLU A 76 2.79 27.21 -34.33
CA GLU A 76 1.41 27.69 -34.26
C GLU A 76 1.26 28.84 -33.25
N PHE A 77 1.86 28.71 -32.06
CA PHE A 77 1.78 29.73 -31.02
C PHE A 77 2.46 31.04 -31.43
N ILE A 78 3.67 30.98 -31.99
CA ILE A 78 4.40 32.16 -32.46
C ILE A 78 3.61 32.84 -33.58
N ARG A 79 3.07 32.06 -34.51
CA ARG A 79 2.23 32.59 -35.59
C ARG A 79 1.01 33.32 -35.05
N ASN A 80 0.27 32.74 -34.12
CA ASN A 80 -0.93 33.37 -33.55
C ASN A 80 -0.63 34.59 -32.67
N LYS A 81 0.56 34.68 -32.07
CA LYS A 81 0.93 35.79 -31.16
C LYS A 81 1.48 37.00 -31.90
N TYR A 82 2.12 36.79 -33.06
CA TYR A 82 2.86 37.84 -33.77
C TYR A 82 2.40 38.09 -35.22
N ALA A 83 1.45 37.30 -35.75
CA ALA A 83 0.73 37.61 -36.99
C ALA A 83 -0.57 38.37 -36.67
#